data_AF-S4PAL6-F1
#
_entry.id   AF-S4PAL6-F1
#
_cell.length_a   1.000
_cell.length_b   1.000
_cell.length_c   1.000
_cell.angle_alpha   90.00
_cell.angle_beta   90.00
_cell.angle_gamma   90.00
#
_symmetry.space_group_name_H-M   'P 1'
#
loop_
_entity.id
_entity.type
_entity.pdbx_description
1 polymer ?
#
loop_
_entity_poly.entity_id
_entity_poly.type
_entity_poly.pdbx_seq_one_letter_code
_entity_poly.pdbx_strand_id
1 'polypeptide(L)'
;MAIKHGGRREFELLWDLYLNATEPNTQHTILSNLPATRVESLITLLLEKSLTDIPNQSASILWAVDPPVGTKIAQEFLMERFDQVYEKFTKIDTFMFPIVLNSAFGNIATNADLDKLKRFALQNKEKLMPMSQTLQKIIDSAVLRINWIKKYSAGINEWLKQYVTENATHNHTNTTPAPTLTQNITINITPSTSPTSSPLLDI
;
A
#
# COMPACT_ATOMS: atom_id res chain seq x y z
N MET A 1 -3.04 -13.07 3.72
CA MET A 1 -3.21 -12.72 5.15
C MET A 1 -4.57 -13.20 5.63
N ALA A 2 -4.65 -13.77 6.83
CA ALA A 2 -5.89 -14.33 7.39
C ALA A 2 -7.03 -13.30 7.43
N ILE A 3 -6.75 -12.05 7.79
CA ILE A 3 -7.76 -10.96 7.80
C ILE A 3 -8.28 -10.60 6.40
N LYS A 4 -7.40 -10.61 5.39
CA LYS A 4 -7.75 -10.23 4.01
C LYS A 4 -8.73 -11.20 3.34
N HIS A 5 -8.65 -12.47 3.72
CA HIS A 5 -9.49 -13.54 3.17
C HIS A 5 -10.50 -14.09 4.19
N GLY A 6 -10.39 -13.69 5.45
CA GLY A 6 -11.30 -14.04 6.54
C GLY A 6 -12.47 -13.07 6.65
N GLY A 7 -13.27 -13.26 7.69
CA GLY A 7 -14.44 -12.45 7.98
C GLY A 7 -14.38 -11.86 9.39
N ARG A 8 -15.57 -11.68 9.96
CA ARG A 8 -15.76 -11.10 11.29
C ARG A 8 -15.04 -11.88 12.39
N ARG A 9 -15.04 -13.21 12.32
CA ARG A 9 -14.42 -14.07 13.33
C ARG A 9 -12.92 -13.83 13.45
N GLU A 10 -12.19 -13.84 12.32
CA GLU A 10 -10.75 -13.62 12.32
C GLU A 10 -10.41 -12.20 12.78
N PHE A 11 -11.24 -11.22 12.40
CA PHE A 11 -11.10 -9.84 12.83
C PHE A 11 -11.27 -9.69 14.34
N GLU A 12 -12.35 -10.22 14.91
CA GLU A 12 -12.65 -10.14 16.34
C GLU A 12 -11.58 -10.86 17.17
N LEU A 13 -11.09 -12.01 16.69
CA LEU A 13 -9.96 -12.69 17.33
C LEU A 13 -8.71 -11.82 17.39
N LEU A 14 -8.33 -11.14 16.29
CA LEU A 14 -7.20 -10.22 16.32
C LEU A 14 -7.47 -9.00 17.19
N TRP A 15 -8.69 -8.46 17.17
CA TRP A 15 -9.08 -7.34 18.01
C TRP A 15 -8.96 -7.68 19.50
N ASP A 16 -9.43 -8.85 19.91
CA ASP A 16 -9.30 -9.35 21.28
C ASP A 16 -7.84 -9.57 21.66
N LEU A 17 -7.02 -10.10 20.75
CA LEU A 17 -5.58 -10.21 20.97
C LEU A 17 -4.91 -8.84 21.15
N TYR A 18 -5.34 -7.82 20.40
CA TYR A 18 -4.84 -6.45 20.57
C TYR A 18 -5.18 -5.91 21.96
N LEU A 19 -6.42 -6.09 22.43
CA LEU A 19 -6.85 -5.63 23.75
C LEU A 19 -6.09 -6.32 24.89
N ASN A 20 -5.72 -7.58 24.71
CA ASN A 20 -5.02 -8.37 25.72
C ASN A 20 -3.48 -8.30 25.63
N ALA A 21 -2.93 -7.78 24.52
CA ALA A 21 -1.50 -7.70 24.33
C ALA A 21 -0.88 -6.63 25.25
N THR A 22 0.16 -7.02 25.99
CA THR A 22 0.94 -6.09 26.85
C THR A 22 2.17 -5.54 26.14
N GLU A 23 2.69 -6.23 25.13
CA GLU A 23 3.86 -5.79 24.36
C GLU A 23 3.45 -4.79 23.27
N PRO A 24 4.03 -3.58 23.24
CA PRO A 24 3.68 -2.56 22.24
C PRO A 24 3.93 -3.00 20.79
N ASN A 25 4.97 -3.79 20.53
CA ASN A 25 5.26 -4.28 19.18
C ASN A 25 4.16 -5.21 18.69
N THR A 26 3.69 -6.13 19.55
CA THR A 26 2.57 -7.03 19.23
C THR A 26 1.30 -6.24 18.94
N GLN A 27 0.98 -5.24 19.77
CA GLN A 27 -0.16 -4.36 19.52
C GLN A 27 -0.04 -3.67 18.15
N HIS A 28 1.13 -3.11 17.83
CA HIS A 28 1.37 -2.45 16.54
C HIS A 28 1.26 -3.42 15.36
N THR A 29 1.80 -4.64 15.47
CA THR A 29 1.67 -5.67 14.44
C THR A 29 0.21 -6.03 14.20
N ILE A 30 -0.59 -6.15 15.26
CA ILE A 30 -2.02 -6.45 15.11
C ILE A 30 -2.75 -5.29 14.44
N LEU A 31 -2.58 -4.06 14.95
CA LEU A 31 -3.24 -2.87 14.41
C LEU A 31 -2.88 -2.61 12.95
N SER A 32 -1.65 -2.88 12.52
CA SER A 32 -1.23 -2.70 11.12
C SER A 32 -1.81 -3.73 10.16
N ASN A 33 -2.33 -4.86 10.65
CA ASN A 33 -2.92 -5.91 9.83
C ASN A 33 -4.45 -5.84 9.73
N LEU A 34 -5.13 -5.24 10.72
CA LEU A 34 -6.61 -5.12 10.71
C LEU A 34 -7.17 -4.38 9.49
N PRO A 35 -6.57 -3.28 8.98
CA PRO A 35 -7.08 -2.56 7.80
C PRO A 35 -7.09 -3.37 6.50
N ALA A 36 -6.42 -4.52 6.46
CA ALA A 36 -6.43 -5.42 5.30
C ALA A 36 -7.78 -6.16 5.11
N THR A 37 -8.74 -5.99 6.02
CA THR A 37 -10.07 -6.59 5.92
C THR A 37 -10.80 -6.09 4.67
N ARG A 38 -11.60 -6.97 4.06
CA ARG A 38 -12.46 -6.64 2.90
C ARG A 38 -13.93 -6.45 3.27
N VAL A 39 -14.27 -6.67 4.54
CA VAL A 39 -15.65 -6.54 5.03
C VAL A 39 -15.93 -5.07 5.32
N GLU A 40 -16.79 -4.44 4.52
CA GLU A 40 -17.03 -3.00 4.55
C GLU A 40 -17.41 -2.48 5.95
N SER A 41 -18.30 -3.19 6.67
CA SER A 41 -18.70 -2.81 8.03
C SER A 41 -17.53 -2.79 9.02
N LEU A 42 -16.53 -3.65 8.83
CA LEU A 42 -15.35 -3.67 9.69
C LEU A 42 -14.36 -2.55 9.34
N ILE A 43 -14.29 -2.18 8.06
CA ILE A 43 -13.51 -1.01 7.63
C ILE A 43 -14.08 0.25 8.27
N THR A 44 -15.41 0.46 8.18
CA THR A 44 -16.07 1.59 8.84
C THR A 44 -15.84 1.58 10.34
N LEU A 45 -15.96 0.42 11.00
CA LEU A 45 -15.66 0.26 12.42
C LEU A 45 -14.23 0.71 12.75
N LEU A 46 -13.23 0.30 11.99
CA LEU A 46 -11.84 0.74 12.21
C LEU A 46 -11.68 2.25 12.08
N LEU A 47 -12.30 2.86 11.06
CA LEU A 47 -12.26 4.30 10.86
C LEU A 47 -12.94 5.05 12.03
N GLU A 48 -14.06 4.55 12.55
CA GLU A 48 -14.70 5.09 13.75
C GLU A 48 -13.80 4.96 14.99
N LYS A 49 -13.21 3.78 15.21
CA LYS A 49 -12.28 3.53 16.34
C LYS A 49 -11.05 4.42 16.27
N SER A 50 -10.59 4.79 15.08
CA SER A 50 -9.48 5.74 14.91
C SER A 50 -9.77 7.13 15.50
N LEU A 51 -11.04 7.50 15.64
CA LEU A 51 -11.46 8.79 16.17
C LEU A 51 -11.64 8.78 17.70
N THR A 52 -11.95 7.63 18.30
CA THR A 52 -12.32 7.53 19.72
C THR A 52 -11.36 6.67 20.55
N ASP A 53 -11.28 5.38 20.25
CA ASP A 53 -10.83 4.34 21.19
C ASP A 53 -9.35 3.96 21.03
N ILE A 54 -8.74 4.38 19.93
CA ILE A 54 -7.34 4.07 19.63
C ILE A 54 -6.41 5.16 20.16
N PRO A 55 -5.29 4.80 20.82
CA PRO A 55 -4.26 5.76 21.20
C PRO A 55 -3.83 6.63 20.01
N ASN A 56 -3.66 7.92 20.26
CA ASN A 56 -3.39 8.92 19.22
C ASN A 56 -2.24 8.53 18.27
N GLN A 57 -1.17 7.95 18.80
CA GLN A 57 0.00 7.50 18.04
C GLN A 57 -0.27 6.36 17.07
N SER A 58 -1.37 5.62 17.23
CA SER A 58 -1.74 4.47 16.42
C SER A 58 -3.00 4.69 15.58
N ALA A 59 -3.71 5.81 15.80
CA ALA A 59 -4.97 6.10 15.13
C ALA A 59 -4.85 6.13 13.59
N SER A 60 -3.77 6.70 13.06
CA SER A 60 -3.55 6.81 11.61
C SER A 60 -3.30 5.46 10.93
N ILE A 61 -2.85 4.44 11.67
CA ILE A 61 -2.61 3.08 11.15
C ILE A 61 -3.93 2.48 10.64
N LEU A 62 -5.04 2.74 11.33
CA LEU A 62 -6.34 2.18 10.96
C LEU A 62 -6.88 2.72 9.62
N TRP A 63 -6.30 3.79 9.11
CA TRP A 63 -6.65 4.35 7.80
C TRP A 63 -5.96 3.64 6.63
N ALA A 64 -4.98 2.76 6.88
CA ALA A 64 -4.20 2.06 5.85
C ALA A 64 -4.98 0.89 5.19
N VAL A 65 -6.21 1.16 4.79
CA VAL A 65 -7.17 0.18 4.26
C VAL A 65 -6.82 -0.22 2.82
N ASP A 66 -7.05 -1.48 2.49
CA ASP A 66 -6.66 -2.04 1.19
C ASP A 66 -7.54 -1.49 0.03
N PRO A 67 -6.94 -1.03 -1.09
CA PRO A 67 -7.69 -0.66 -2.29
C PRO A 67 -8.26 -1.89 -3.02
N PRO A 68 -9.30 -1.72 -3.86
CA PRO A 68 -10.01 -0.47 -4.12
C PRO A 68 -11.16 -0.20 -3.13
N VAL A 69 -11.76 -1.24 -2.56
CA VAL A 69 -12.97 -1.14 -1.74
C VAL A 69 -12.71 -0.34 -0.46
N GLY A 70 -11.64 -0.68 0.28
CA GLY A 70 -11.33 0.02 1.53
C GLY A 70 -11.03 1.49 1.31
N THR A 71 -10.21 1.81 0.32
CA THR A 71 -9.90 3.22 0.01
C THR A 71 -11.14 4.02 -0.40
N LYS A 72 -12.11 3.42 -1.09
CA LYS A 72 -13.37 4.11 -1.42
C LYS A 72 -14.18 4.44 -0.16
N ILE A 73 -14.30 3.48 0.76
CA ILE A 73 -14.95 3.70 2.06
C ILE A 73 -14.23 4.77 2.87
N ALA A 74 -12.90 4.74 2.91
CA ALA A 74 -12.11 5.76 3.61
C ALA A 74 -12.27 7.16 2.99
N GLN A 75 -12.38 7.28 1.66
CA GLN A 75 -12.68 8.55 1.01
C GLN A 75 -14.05 9.08 1.39
N GLU A 76 -15.09 8.23 1.32
CA GLU A 76 -16.46 8.61 1.65
C GLU A 76 -16.56 9.03 3.13
N PHE A 77 -16.00 8.22 4.03
CA PHE A 77 -15.93 8.53 5.45
C PHE A 77 -15.19 9.85 5.74
N LEU A 78 -14.04 10.08 5.09
CA LEU A 78 -13.28 11.33 5.25
C LEU A 78 -14.06 12.54 4.75
N MET A 79 -14.75 12.43 3.61
CA MET A 79 -15.54 13.53 3.06
C MET A 79 -16.76 13.85 3.94
N GLU A 80 -17.45 12.81 4.45
CA GLU A 80 -18.63 12.97 5.31
C GLU A 80 -18.30 13.51 6.71
N ARG A 81 -17.14 13.14 7.25
CA ARG A 81 -16.71 13.50 8.61
C ARG A 81 -15.48 14.40 8.62
N PHE A 82 -15.29 15.18 7.56
CA PHE A 82 -14.05 15.93 7.33
C PHE A 82 -13.60 16.74 8.53
N ASP A 83 -14.49 17.56 9.10
CA ASP A 83 -14.14 18.42 10.23
C ASP A 83 -13.70 17.62 11.46
N GLN A 84 -14.42 16.54 11.78
CA GLN A 84 -14.11 15.66 12.90
C GLN A 84 -12.74 14.99 12.71
N VAL A 85 -12.47 14.47 11.52
CA VAL A 85 -11.20 13.82 11.19
C VAL A 85 -10.07 14.84 11.19
N TYR A 86 -10.25 15.98 10.53
CA TYR A 86 -9.27 17.05 10.46
C TYR A 86 -8.87 17.53 11.85
N GLU A 87 -9.84 17.84 12.71
CA GLU A 87 -9.56 18.29 14.06
C GLU A 87 -8.87 17.23 14.91
N LYS A 88 -9.33 15.97 14.86
CA LYS A 88 -8.71 14.88 15.64
C LYS A 88 -7.24 14.75 15.27
N PHE A 89 -6.93 14.61 13.98
CA PHE A 89 -5.56 14.29 13.56
C PHE A 89 -4.62 15.50 13.63
N THR A 90 -5.09 16.72 13.40
CA THR A 90 -4.26 17.92 13.60
C THR A 90 -3.99 18.23 15.07
N LYS A 91 -4.91 17.88 15.99
CA LYS A 91 -4.68 17.96 17.45
C LYS A 91 -3.65 16.95 17.94
N ILE A 92 -3.50 15.81 17.27
CA ILE A 92 -2.46 14.83 17.60
C ILE A 92 -1.10 15.38 17.23
N ASP A 93 -0.93 15.73 15.96
CA ASP A 93 0.29 16.30 15.39
C ASP A 93 0.00 16.86 13.98
N THR A 94 0.66 17.94 13.60
CA THR A 94 0.45 18.62 12.30
C THR A 94 0.67 17.71 11.09
N PHE A 95 1.50 16.66 11.21
CA PHE A 95 1.82 15.72 10.13
C PHE A 95 0.84 14.54 10.04
N MET A 96 -0.03 14.32 11.03
CA MET A 96 -0.90 13.13 11.08
C MET A 96 -2.07 13.20 10.09
N PHE A 97 -2.69 14.36 9.90
CA PHE A 97 -3.78 14.48 8.92
C PHE A 97 -3.30 14.27 7.48
N PRO A 98 -2.13 14.81 7.04
CA PRO A 98 -1.53 14.43 5.76
C PRO A 98 -1.40 12.92 5.51
N ILE A 99 -1.09 12.12 6.55
CA ILE A 99 -1.04 10.65 6.45
C ILE A 99 -2.43 10.10 6.16
N VAL A 100 -3.45 10.53 6.92
CA VAL A 100 -4.85 10.12 6.72
C VAL A 100 -5.36 10.49 5.33
N LEU A 101 -5.07 11.71 4.87
CA LEU A 101 -5.42 12.18 3.53
C LEU A 101 -4.78 11.30 2.44
N ASN A 102 -3.50 10.96 2.60
CA ASN A 102 -2.80 10.08 1.67
C ASN A 102 -3.31 8.64 1.74
N SER A 103 -3.72 8.13 2.89
CA SER A 103 -4.31 6.79 3.01
C SER A 103 -5.65 6.69 2.28
N ALA A 104 -6.50 7.73 2.36
CA ALA A 104 -7.78 7.76 1.66
C ALA A 104 -7.61 7.94 0.14
N PHE A 105 -6.77 8.88 -0.30
CA PHE A 105 -6.70 9.31 -1.71
C PHE A 105 -5.43 8.89 -2.47
N GLY A 106 -4.42 8.34 -1.82
CA GLY A 106 -3.11 8.04 -2.43
C GLY A 106 -3.14 6.98 -3.53
N ASN A 107 -4.18 6.13 -3.54
CA ASN A 107 -4.37 5.03 -4.48
C ASN A 107 -5.37 5.33 -5.60
N ILE A 108 -5.74 6.60 -5.83
CA ILE A 108 -6.61 6.99 -6.96
C ILE A 108 -6.04 6.44 -8.27
N ALA A 109 -6.91 5.74 -9.02
CA ALA A 109 -6.59 5.12 -10.30
C ALA A 109 -7.61 5.45 -11.41
N THR A 110 -8.61 6.30 -11.12
CA THR A 110 -9.65 6.70 -12.08
C THR A 110 -9.78 8.21 -12.16
N ASN A 111 -10.22 8.73 -13.31
CA ASN A 111 -10.51 10.17 -13.46
C ASN A 111 -11.66 10.62 -12.54
N ALA A 112 -12.66 9.77 -12.33
CA ALA A 112 -13.79 10.09 -11.45
C ALA A 112 -13.33 10.34 -10.00
N ASP A 113 -12.46 9.49 -9.47
CA ASP A 113 -11.92 9.66 -8.12
C ASP A 113 -10.93 10.84 -8.04
N LEU A 114 -10.18 11.11 -9.11
CA LEU A 114 -9.33 12.30 -9.20
C LEU A 114 -10.15 13.60 -9.15
N ASP A 115 -11.25 13.67 -9.90
CA ASP A 115 -12.11 14.85 -9.90
C ASP A 115 -12.86 15.00 -8.57
N LYS A 116 -13.19 13.89 -7.92
CA LYS A 116 -13.73 13.88 -6.55
C LYS A 116 -12.72 14.51 -5.57
N LEU A 117 -11.45 14.10 -5.59
CA LEU A 117 -10.40 14.72 -4.77
C LEU A 117 -10.26 16.22 -5.04
N LYS A 118 -10.24 16.64 -6.31
CA LYS A 118 -10.13 18.07 -6.67
C LYS A 118 -11.29 18.90 -6.12
N ARG A 119 -12.53 18.38 -6.23
CA ARG A 119 -13.73 19.03 -5.67
C ARG A 119 -13.65 19.13 -4.15
N PHE A 120 -13.32 18.03 -3.49
CA PHE A 120 -13.13 17.98 -2.04
C PHE A 120 -12.07 18.98 -1.57
N ALA A 121 -10.94 19.07 -2.28
CA ALA A 121 -9.87 20.02 -1.98
C ALA A 121 -10.29 21.48 -2.13
N LEU A 122 -11.08 21.79 -3.17
CA LEU A 122 -11.59 23.14 -3.40
C LEU A 122 -12.60 23.55 -2.33
N GLN A 123 -13.50 22.63 -1.92
CA GLN A 123 -14.49 22.87 -0.87
C GLN A 123 -13.84 23.13 0.50
N ASN A 124 -12.70 22.51 0.77
CA ASN A 124 -12.00 22.59 2.06
C ASN A 124 -10.67 23.35 1.97
N LYS A 125 -10.56 24.28 1.01
CA LYS A 125 -9.31 24.95 0.63
C LYS A 125 -8.57 25.57 1.81
N GLU A 126 -9.28 26.26 2.71
CA GLU A 126 -8.67 26.96 3.84
C GLU A 126 -7.95 26.00 4.79
N LYS A 127 -8.61 24.89 5.16
CA LYS A 127 -8.05 23.86 6.05
C LYS A 127 -6.96 23.02 5.36
N LEU A 128 -7.03 22.85 4.05
CA LEU A 128 -6.06 22.05 3.28
C LEU A 128 -4.86 22.85 2.77
N MET A 129 -4.89 24.19 2.84
CA MET A 129 -3.79 25.05 2.39
C MET A 129 -2.44 24.70 3.03
N PRO A 130 -2.33 24.44 4.36
CA PRO A 130 -1.07 24.07 5.01
C PRO A 130 -0.43 22.78 4.47
N MET A 131 -1.21 21.92 3.81
CA MET A 131 -0.76 20.64 3.24
C MET A 131 -0.90 20.59 1.71
N SER A 132 -0.91 21.76 1.06
CA SER A 132 -1.03 21.89 -0.39
C SER A 132 0.01 21.06 -1.16
N GLN A 133 1.23 20.93 -0.66
CA GLN A 133 2.26 20.07 -1.24
C GLN A 133 1.88 18.59 -1.22
N THR A 134 1.34 18.08 -0.10
CA THR A 134 0.84 16.70 0.00
C THR A 134 -0.31 16.47 -0.98
N LEU A 135 -1.24 17.42 -1.05
CA LEU A 135 -2.36 17.34 -1.98
C LEU A 135 -1.89 17.30 -3.44
N GLN A 136 -0.95 18.17 -3.81
CA GLN A 136 -0.37 18.19 -5.15
C GLN A 136 0.32 16.86 -5.47
N LYS A 137 1.10 16.32 -4.53
CA LYS A 137 1.75 15.01 -4.70
C LYS A 137 0.74 13.89 -4.94
N ILE A 138 -0.39 13.87 -4.22
CA ILE A 138 -1.46 12.87 -4.42
C ILE A 138 -2.06 13.03 -5.82
N ILE A 139 -2.35 14.27 -6.25
CA ILE A 139 -2.89 14.57 -7.58
C ILE A 139 -1.92 14.12 -8.69
N ASP A 140 -0.65 14.48 -8.59
CA ASP A 140 0.36 14.13 -9.59
C ASP A 140 0.56 12.61 -9.68
N SER A 141 0.60 11.94 -8.53
CA SER A 141 0.68 10.48 -8.46
C SER A 141 -0.54 9.81 -9.09
N ALA A 142 -1.74 10.35 -8.87
CA ALA A 142 -2.97 9.87 -9.47
C ALA A 142 -2.97 10.05 -10.99
N VAL A 143 -2.58 11.23 -11.50
CA VAL A 143 -2.46 11.50 -12.94
C VAL A 143 -1.48 10.55 -13.60
N LEU A 144 -0.30 10.37 -13.01
CA LEU A 144 0.71 9.42 -13.50
C LEU A 144 0.14 8.00 -13.56
N ARG A 145 -0.51 7.54 -12.48
CA ARG A 145 -1.09 6.19 -12.40
C ARG A 145 -2.19 5.97 -13.42
N ILE A 146 -3.12 6.92 -13.57
CA ILE A 146 -4.21 6.87 -14.55
C ILE A 146 -3.64 6.76 -15.97
N ASN A 147 -2.65 7.59 -16.29
CA ASN A 147 -2.00 7.58 -17.62
C ASN A 147 -1.26 6.27 -17.87
N TRP A 148 -0.56 5.73 -16.86
CA TRP A 148 0.12 4.45 -16.96
C TRP A 148 -0.87 3.31 -17.21
N ILE A 149 -1.96 3.23 -16.44
CA ILE A 149 -3.01 2.23 -16.63
C ILE A 149 -3.60 2.35 -18.04
N LYS A 150 -3.96 3.56 -18.48
CA LYS A 150 -4.51 3.80 -19.82
C LYS A 150 -3.57 3.35 -20.94
N LYS A 151 -2.27 3.60 -20.79
CA LYS A 151 -1.26 3.32 -21.82
C LYS A 151 -0.84 1.86 -21.87
N TYR A 152 -0.68 1.20 -20.72
CA TYR A 152 0.01 -0.09 -20.64
C TYR A 152 -0.89 -1.27 -20.28
N SER A 153 -2.04 -1.07 -19.62
CA SER A 153 -2.85 -2.18 -19.10
C SER A 153 -3.35 -3.13 -20.19
N ALA A 154 -3.78 -2.62 -21.35
CA ALA A 154 -4.27 -3.47 -22.44
C ALA A 154 -3.18 -4.41 -22.98
N GLY A 155 -1.98 -3.88 -23.22
CA GLY A 155 -0.85 -4.69 -23.71
C GLY A 155 -0.36 -5.72 -22.69
N ILE A 156 -0.31 -5.35 -21.40
CA ILE A 156 0.05 -6.28 -20.33
C ILE A 156 -1.00 -7.39 -20.19
N ASN A 157 -2.29 -7.05 -20.24
CA ASN A 157 -3.36 -8.02 -20.17
C ASN A 157 -3.33 -9.01 -21.34
N GLU A 158 -3.02 -8.52 -22.54
CA GLU A 158 -2.89 -9.37 -23.72
C GLU A 158 -1.68 -10.31 -23.59
N TRP A 159 -0.52 -9.78 -23.21
CA TRP A 159 0.68 -10.59 -22.97
C TRP A 159 0.46 -11.66 -21.89
N LEU A 160 -0.20 -11.33 -20.78
CA LEU A 160 -0.53 -12.30 -19.72
C LEU A 160 -1.48 -13.39 -20.23
N LYS A 161 -2.49 -13.05 -21.03
CA LYS A 161 -3.41 -14.03 -21.62
C LYS A 161 -2.67 -15.01 -22.54
N GLN A 162 -1.78 -14.49 -23.40
CA GLN A 162 -0.97 -15.30 -24.30
C GLN A 162 -0.07 -16.25 -23.49
N TYR A 163 0.66 -15.73 -22.51
CA TYR A 163 1.55 -16.51 -21.65
C TYR A 163 0.82 -17.65 -20.91
N VAL A 164 -0.35 -17.38 -20.32
CA VAL A 164 -1.14 -18.41 -19.63
C VAL A 164 -1.68 -19.45 -20.61
N THR A 165 -2.12 -19.02 -21.79
CA THR A 165 -2.68 -19.92 -22.82
C THR A 165 -1.61 -20.86 -23.38
N GLU A 166 -0.43 -20.34 -23.72
CA GLU A 166 0.71 -21.13 -24.21
C GLU A 166 1.20 -22.13 -23.15
N ASN A 167 1.31 -21.71 -21.88
CA ASN A 167 1.72 -22.61 -20.81
C ASN A 167 0.65 -23.64 -20.43
N ALA A 168 -0.63 -23.35 -20.63
CA ALA A 168 -1.71 -24.31 -20.42
C ALA A 168 -1.74 -25.38 -21.53
N THR A 169 -1.39 -25.02 -22.78
CA THR A 169 -1.37 -25.97 -23.91
C THR A 169 -0.11 -26.84 -23.95
N HIS A 170 1.00 -26.42 -23.34
CA HIS A 170 2.22 -27.24 -23.24
C HIS A 170 2.14 -28.42 -22.25
N ASN A 171 1.09 -28.54 -21.42
CA ASN A 171 0.88 -29.68 -20.52
C ASN A 171 0.19 -30.91 -21.17
N HIS A 172 -0.01 -30.92 -22.50
CA HIS A 172 -0.63 -32.06 -23.22
C HIS A 172 0.17 -32.56 -24.44
N THR A 173 1.50 -32.60 -24.36
CA THR A 173 2.29 -33.53 -25.21
C THR A 173 3.43 -34.14 -24.40
N ASN A 174 3.15 -35.28 -23.76
CA ASN A 174 4.19 -36.22 -23.36
C ASN A 174 4.85 -36.79 -24.62
N THR A 175 5.93 -36.15 -25.07
CA THR A 175 7.03 -36.86 -25.71
C THR A 175 8.30 -36.19 -25.24
N THR A 176 9.00 -36.87 -24.33
CA THR A 176 10.36 -36.58 -23.91
C THR A 176 11.33 -36.78 -25.07
N PRO A 177 12.17 -35.79 -25.40
CA PRO A 177 13.55 -36.08 -25.79
C PRO A 177 14.47 -35.59 -24.67
N ALA A 178 15.41 -36.45 -24.29
CA ALA A 178 16.39 -36.21 -23.24
C ALA A 178 17.17 -34.89 -23.46
N PRO A 179 17.52 -34.15 -22.40
CA PRO A 179 18.35 -32.97 -22.52
C PRO A 179 19.82 -33.36 -22.77
N THR A 180 20.33 -33.07 -23.96
CA THR A 180 21.78 -33.05 -24.23
C THR A 180 22.37 -31.77 -23.65
N LEU A 181 22.96 -31.86 -22.46
CA LEU A 181 23.79 -30.79 -21.89
C LEU A 181 25.21 -30.91 -22.44
N THR A 182 25.51 -30.19 -23.52
CA THR A 182 26.89 -29.75 -23.80
C THR A 182 26.89 -28.52 -24.70
N GLN A 183 27.26 -27.36 -24.15
CA GLN A 183 28.10 -26.37 -24.83
C GLN A 183 28.69 -25.35 -23.84
N ASN A 184 29.94 -25.65 -23.47
CA ASN A 184 31.10 -24.79 -23.23
C ASN A 184 30.88 -23.33 -22.81
N ILE A 185 31.14 -23.06 -21.53
CA ILE A 185 31.62 -21.75 -21.07
C ILE A 185 33.10 -21.89 -20.74
N THR A 186 33.96 -21.38 -21.61
CA THR A 186 35.40 -21.22 -21.33
C THR A 186 35.57 -20.02 -20.40
N ILE A 187 35.98 -20.26 -19.15
CA ILE A 187 36.33 -19.21 -18.20
C ILE A 187 37.83 -18.99 -18.28
N ASN A 188 38.26 -17.88 -18.87
CA ASN A 188 39.65 -17.44 -18.88
C ASN A 188 39.97 -16.81 -17.51
N ILE A 189 40.70 -17.52 -16.66
CA ILE A 189 41.18 -17.01 -15.37
C ILE A 189 42.67 -16.67 -15.52
N THR A 190 43.01 -15.39 -15.51
CA THR A 190 44.39 -14.91 -15.40
C THR A 190 44.74 -14.76 -13.91
N PRO A 191 45.83 -15.35 -13.40
CA PRO A 191 46.22 -15.19 -12.00
C PRO A 191 47.06 -13.91 -11.82
N SER A 192 46.63 -12.98 -10.97
CA SER A 192 47.49 -11.89 -10.50
C SER A 192 47.95 -12.14 -9.07
N THR A 193 49.25 -12.35 -8.93
CA THR A 193 50.03 -12.47 -7.70
C THR A 193 49.99 -11.21 -6.84
N SER A 194 49.83 -11.37 -5.51
CA SER A 194 50.12 -10.33 -4.51
C SER A 194 51.62 -9.97 -4.51
N PRO A 195 51.97 -8.73 -4.10
CA PRO A 195 52.67 -8.64 -2.81
C PRO A 195 52.29 -7.43 -1.93
N THR A 196 52.44 -7.70 -0.63
CA THR A 196 52.65 -6.90 0.57
C THR A 196 53.22 -5.47 0.42
N SER A 197 52.61 -4.50 1.15
CA SER A 197 53.21 -3.69 2.25
C SER A 197 52.63 -2.27 2.31
N SER A 198 52.10 -1.89 3.48
CA SER A 198 51.72 -0.52 3.85
C SER A 198 52.94 0.40 4.00
N PRO A 199 52.73 1.73 3.86
CA PRO A 199 53.34 2.67 4.78
C PRO A 199 52.33 3.63 5.44
N LEU A 200 52.65 3.97 6.68
CA LEU A 200 52.14 5.06 7.50
C LEU A 200 52.27 6.42 6.80
N LEU A 201 51.32 7.31 7.05
CA LEU A 201 51.49 8.77 6.92
C LEU A 201 50.78 9.45 8.10
N ASP A 202 51.58 9.87 9.08
CA ASP A 202 51.34 11.05 9.89
C ASP A 202 51.49 12.28 9.00
N ILE A 203 50.49 13.18 8.97
CA ILE A 203 50.56 14.64 9.27
C ILE A 203 49.14 15.08 9.67
#